data_AF-A0A3C1HWV1-F1
#
_entry.id   AF-A0A3C1HWV1-F1
#
_cell.length_a   1.000
_cell.length_b   1.000
_cell.length_c   1.000
_cell.angle_alpha   90.00
_cell.angle_beta   90.00
_cell.angle_gamma   90.00
#
_symmetry.space_group_name_H-M   'P 1'
#
loop_
_entity.id
_entity.type
_entity.pdbx_description
1 polymer ?
#
loop_
_entity_poly.entity_id
_entity_poly.type
_entity_poly.pdbx_seq_one_letter_code
_entity_poly.pdbx_strand_id
1 'polypeptide(L)'
;MKTFFIISPSHYGLSTQEWSLCECNWDAGEYGLVHTDAKTERELCKSLGVEYDKNAFRIEHGFSTLMPYIAKYFPGAKVCAMAVEGEPPLRQAQAQKLTDALLPYFTREKCRENFLIISSDFSHHGNAEETKKKD
;
A
#
# COMPACT_ATOMS: atom_id res chain seq x y z
N MET A 1 13.09 -3.25 10.86
CA MET A 1 11.82 -3.54 10.18
C MET A 1 12.09 -4.62 9.13
N LYS A 2 11.20 -5.61 8.97
CA LYS A 2 11.32 -6.64 7.93
C LYS A 2 10.43 -6.34 6.72
N THR A 3 9.16 -6.02 6.95
CA THR A 3 8.19 -5.79 5.88
C THR A 3 7.39 -4.51 6.11
N PHE A 4 7.33 -3.66 5.09
CA PHE A 4 6.45 -2.50 5.03
C PHE A 4 5.18 -2.86 4.28
N PHE A 5 4.03 -2.75 4.93
CA PHE A 5 2.73 -2.84 4.30
C PHE A 5 2.35 -1.43 3.86
N ILE A 6 2.23 -1.20 2.57
CA ILE A 6 1.88 0.11 2.02
C ILE A 6 0.51 0.00 1.41
N ILE A 7 -0.41 0.83 1.86
CA ILE A 7 -1.74 1.00 1.28
C ILE A 7 -1.77 2.37 0.62
N SER A 8 -2.11 2.44 -0.66
CA SER A 8 -2.30 3.67 -1.41
C SER A 8 -3.62 3.62 -2.15
N PRO A 9 -4.34 4.74 -2.32
CA PRO A 9 -5.33 4.85 -3.37
C PRO A 9 -4.73 4.42 -4.71
N SER A 10 -5.54 3.75 -5.52
CA SER A 10 -5.26 3.48 -6.92
C SER A 10 -5.57 4.73 -7.72
N HIS A 11 -4.54 5.52 -8.01
CA HIS A 11 -4.70 6.74 -8.79
C HIS A 11 -5.05 6.38 -10.22
N TYR A 12 -5.79 7.27 -10.90
CA TYR A 12 -6.14 7.15 -12.31
C TYR A 12 -7.03 5.94 -12.68
N GLY A 13 -7.65 5.27 -11.70
CA GLY A 13 -8.52 4.11 -11.95
C GLY A 13 -7.76 2.90 -12.48
N LEU A 14 -6.51 2.70 -12.03
CA LEU A 14 -5.64 1.63 -12.54
C LEU A 14 -5.96 0.24 -11.97
N SER A 15 -6.68 0.19 -10.84
CA SER A 15 -7.11 -1.06 -10.21
C SER A 15 -8.24 -1.71 -10.99
N THR A 16 -8.09 -3.00 -11.25
CA THR A 16 -9.12 -3.84 -11.90
C THR A 16 -10.00 -4.59 -10.90
N GLN A 17 -9.69 -4.49 -9.61
CA GLN A 17 -10.31 -5.20 -8.49
C GLN A 17 -10.44 -4.28 -7.27
N GLU A 18 -11.20 -4.70 -6.24
CA GLU A 18 -11.36 -3.93 -4.99
C GLU A 18 -10.03 -3.65 -4.27
N TRP A 19 -9.13 -4.64 -4.28
CA TRP A 19 -7.74 -4.52 -3.85
C TRP A 19 -6.86 -5.06 -4.97
N SER A 20 -5.91 -4.25 -5.41
CA SER A 20 -4.86 -4.67 -6.31
C SER A 20 -3.59 -4.89 -5.49
N LEU A 21 -2.94 -6.03 -5.69
CA LEU A 21 -1.62 -6.37 -5.14
C LEU A 21 -0.69 -6.78 -6.28
N CYS A 22 0.62 -6.73 -6.09
CA CYS A 22 1.57 -7.09 -7.13
C CYS A 22 2.90 -7.68 -6.62
N GLU A 23 3.22 -8.88 -7.12
CA GLU A 23 4.56 -9.46 -6.95
C GLU A 23 5.57 -8.74 -7.88
N CYS A 24 5.98 -7.54 -7.47
CA CYS A 24 6.83 -6.60 -8.19
C CYS A 24 8.10 -6.26 -7.40
N ASN A 25 9.02 -5.55 -8.05
CA ASN A 25 10.16 -4.93 -7.39
C ASN A 25 10.22 -3.49 -7.83
N TRP A 26 10.67 -2.61 -6.96
CA TRP A 26 10.77 -1.18 -7.22
C TRP A 26 12.23 -0.74 -7.30
N ASP A 27 12.54 0.07 -8.30
CA ASP A 27 13.80 0.78 -8.38
C ASP A 27 13.77 1.97 -7.41
N ALA A 28 14.69 1.98 -6.45
CA ALA A 28 14.88 3.04 -5.47
C ALA A 28 16.09 3.93 -5.82
N GLY A 29 16.50 3.96 -7.09
CA GLY A 29 17.59 4.77 -7.61
C GLY A 29 18.94 4.31 -7.09
N GLU A 30 19.71 5.24 -6.51
CA GLU A 30 21.05 4.94 -5.96
C GLU A 30 21.02 3.91 -4.81
N TYR A 31 19.86 3.68 -4.19
CA TYR A 31 19.69 2.74 -3.09
C TYR A 31 19.35 1.31 -3.56
N GLY A 32 19.26 1.06 -4.87
CA GLY A 32 19.03 -0.27 -5.45
C GLY A 32 17.57 -0.69 -5.51
N LEU A 33 17.30 -2.00 -5.45
CA LEU A 33 15.96 -2.55 -5.56
C LEU A 33 15.30 -2.75 -4.19
N VAL A 34 14.02 -2.40 -4.09
CA VAL A 34 13.13 -2.83 -3.00
C VAL A 34 12.27 -3.98 -3.51
N HIS A 35 12.27 -5.09 -2.77
CA HIS A 35 11.60 -6.32 -3.18
C HIS A 35 10.24 -6.50 -2.51
N THR A 36 9.29 -7.09 -3.24
CA THR A 36 8.05 -7.55 -2.63
C THR A 36 8.30 -8.69 -1.62
N ASP A 37 7.54 -8.70 -0.52
CA ASP A 37 7.36 -9.87 0.34
C ASP A 37 6.37 -10.86 -0.28
N ALA A 38 6.84 -11.63 -1.27
CA ALA A 38 6.00 -12.47 -2.13
C ALA A 38 5.19 -13.52 -1.36
N LYS A 39 5.67 -13.95 -0.19
CA LYS A 39 4.93 -14.90 0.66
C LYS A 39 3.71 -14.22 1.27
N THR A 40 3.94 -13.10 1.95
CA THR A 40 2.90 -12.29 2.59
C THR A 40 1.86 -11.84 1.58
N GLU A 41 2.29 -11.33 0.43
CA GLU A 41 1.38 -10.78 -0.56
C GLU A 41 0.49 -11.85 -1.21
N ARG A 42 1.03 -13.05 -1.43
CA ARG A 42 0.26 -14.22 -1.90
C ARG A 42 -0.78 -14.68 -0.86
N GLU A 43 -0.42 -14.65 0.42
CA GLU A 43 -1.35 -14.97 1.51
C GLU A 43 -2.49 -13.94 1.57
N LEU A 44 -2.19 -12.66 1.39
CA LEU A 44 -3.19 -11.59 1.32
C LEU A 44 -4.10 -11.73 0.10
N CYS A 45 -3.57 -12.01 -1.09
CA CYS A 45 -4.39 -12.27 -2.28
C CYS A 45 -5.43 -13.37 -2.03
N LYS A 46 -4.99 -14.48 -1.41
CA LYS A 46 -5.89 -15.57 -1.01
C LYS A 46 -6.93 -15.15 0.02
N SER A 47 -6.52 -14.40 1.05
CA SER A 47 -7.41 -13.91 2.11
C SER A 47 -8.46 -12.94 1.58
N LEU A 48 -8.09 -12.11 0.61
CA LEU A 48 -8.96 -11.10 0.00
C LEU A 48 -9.79 -11.68 -1.16
N GLY A 49 -9.40 -12.83 -1.70
CA GLY A 49 -10.06 -13.46 -2.84
C GLY A 49 -9.82 -12.72 -4.15
N VAL A 50 -8.60 -12.19 -4.34
CA VAL A 50 -8.17 -11.43 -5.52
C VAL A 50 -6.95 -12.07 -6.17
N GLU A 51 -6.73 -11.79 -7.44
CA GLU A 51 -5.48 -12.14 -8.15
C GLU A 51 -4.53 -10.93 -8.20
N TYR A 52 -3.26 -11.17 -8.54
CA TYR A 52 -2.32 -10.08 -8.74
C TYR A 52 -2.74 -9.19 -9.91
N ASP A 53 -2.68 -7.88 -9.69
CA ASP A 53 -2.97 -6.86 -10.68
C ASP A 53 -1.75 -5.95 -10.84
N LYS A 54 -0.75 -6.44 -11.59
CA LYS A 54 0.52 -5.74 -11.78
C LYS A 54 0.35 -4.41 -12.52
N ASN A 55 -0.70 -4.28 -13.33
CA ASN A 55 -0.94 -3.07 -14.11
C ASN A 55 -1.31 -1.90 -13.21
N ALA A 56 -1.97 -2.15 -12.09
CA ALA A 56 -2.29 -1.15 -11.07
C ALA A 56 -1.06 -0.42 -10.50
N PHE A 57 0.15 -0.96 -10.67
CA PHE A 57 1.37 -0.45 -10.04
C PHE A 57 2.38 0.15 -11.00
N ARG A 58 2.15 0.08 -12.32
CA ARG A 58 3.16 0.45 -13.32
C ARG A 58 3.50 1.94 -13.29
N ILE A 59 2.53 2.79 -12.96
CA ILE A 59 2.68 4.26 -12.88
C ILE A 59 2.18 4.81 -11.53
N GLU A 60 1.95 3.93 -10.56
CA GLU A 60 1.38 4.31 -9.27
C GLU A 60 2.44 4.91 -8.35
N HIS A 61 2.26 6.19 -8.00
CA HIS A 61 3.25 6.98 -7.30
C HIS A 61 3.18 6.84 -5.78
N GLY A 62 2.05 6.39 -5.22
CA GLY A 62 1.91 6.15 -3.79
C GLY A 62 2.86 5.07 -3.24
N PHE A 63 3.44 4.26 -4.13
CA PHE A 63 4.50 3.31 -3.78
C PHE A 63 5.89 3.85 -4.12
N SER A 64 6.12 4.25 -5.38
CA SER A 64 7.46 4.59 -5.88
C SER A 64 8.11 5.73 -5.10
N THR A 65 7.33 6.68 -4.59
CA THR A 65 7.81 7.82 -3.79
C THR A 65 8.40 7.40 -2.43
N LEU A 66 7.93 6.28 -1.86
CA LEU A 66 8.38 5.77 -0.56
C LEU A 66 9.63 4.89 -0.66
N MET A 67 9.90 4.32 -1.84
CA MET A 67 10.96 3.31 -2.01
C MET A 67 12.36 3.83 -1.68
N PRO A 68 12.78 5.04 -2.09
CA PRO A 68 14.08 5.58 -1.70
C PRO A 68 14.24 5.71 -0.18
N TYR A 69 13.17 6.09 0.55
CA TYR A 69 13.21 6.21 2.01
C TYR A 69 13.33 4.83 2.68
N ILE A 70 12.54 3.85 2.22
CA ILE A 70 12.60 2.49 2.73
C ILE A 70 13.99 1.89 2.49
N ALA A 71 14.50 1.99 1.26
CA ALA A 71 15.81 1.44 0.89
C ALA A 71 16.96 2.10 1.68
N LYS A 72 16.91 3.41 1.87
CA LYS A 72 17.94 4.17 2.61
C LYS A 72 17.96 3.87 4.11
N TYR A 73 16.80 3.87 4.76
CA TYR A 73 16.73 3.79 6.23
C TYR A 73 16.52 2.36 6.75
N PHE A 74 16.03 1.45 5.91
CA PHE A 74 15.76 0.05 6.25
C PHE A 74 16.28 -0.89 5.16
N PRO A 75 17.61 -0.92 4.92
CA PRO A 75 18.19 -1.73 3.86
C PRO A 75 17.81 -3.20 4.02
N GLY A 76 17.36 -3.82 2.92
CA GLY A 76 16.91 -5.21 2.89
C GLY A 76 15.47 -5.44 3.38
N ALA A 77 14.76 -4.39 3.83
CA ALA A 77 13.34 -4.50 4.09
C ALA A 77 12.56 -4.79 2.78
N LYS A 78 11.49 -5.57 2.91
CA LYS A 78 10.58 -5.89 1.83
C LYS A 78 9.32 -5.03 1.91
N VAL A 79 8.56 -5.01 0.82
CA VAL A 79 7.28 -4.31 0.75
C VAL A 79 6.14 -5.27 0.43
N CYS A 80 4.99 -5.04 1.03
CA CYS A 80 3.71 -5.56 0.58
C CYS A 80 2.87 -4.36 0.13
N ALA A 81 2.69 -4.22 -1.18
CA ALA A 81 2.04 -3.04 -1.77
C ALA A 81 0.58 -3.37 -2.12
N MET A 82 -0.34 -2.50 -1.70
CA MET A 82 -1.76 -2.68 -1.96
C MET A 82 -2.38 -1.37 -2.45
N ALA A 83 -2.80 -1.36 -3.71
CA ALA A 83 -3.59 -0.28 -4.26
C ALA A 83 -5.08 -0.56 -3.98
N VAL A 84 -5.78 0.45 -3.46
CA VAL A 84 -7.21 0.35 -3.15
C VAL A 84 -7.99 1.31 -4.03
N GLU A 85 -9.10 0.86 -4.59
CA GLU A 85 -10.00 1.76 -5.32
C GLU A 85 -10.62 2.75 -4.32
N GLY A 86 -10.11 3.98 -4.30
CA GLY A 86 -10.49 5.01 -3.35
C GLY A 86 -11.50 5.96 -3.98
N GLU A 87 -12.78 5.75 -3.73
CA GLU A 87 -13.82 6.75 -4.00
C GLU A 87 -14.94 6.68 -2.96
N PRO A 88 -15.66 7.79 -2.71
CA PRO A 88 -16.94 7.69 -2.04
C PRO A 88 -17.91 6.81 -2.86
N PRO A 89 -18.80 6.06 -2.20
CA PRO A 89 -18.99 6.01 -0.75
C PRO A 89 -17.97 5.10 -0.04
N LEU A 90 -17.65 5.43 1.22
CA LEU A 90 -16.87 4.56 2.10
C LEU A 90 -17.55 3.19 2.21
N ARG A 91 -16.87 2.15 1.73
CA ARG A 91 -17.39 0.77 1.77
C ARG A 91 -16.89 0.08 3.04
N GLN A 92 -17.58 0.31 4.17
CA GLN A 92 -17.17 -0.21 5.48
C GLN A 92 -16.91 -1.73 5.51
N ALA A 93 -17.73 -2.52 4.79
CA ALA A 93 -17.53 -3.96 4.70
C ALA A 93 -16.18 -4.33 4.03
N GLN A 94 -15.75 -3.56 3.04
CA GLN A 94 -14.44 -3.75 2.41
C GLN A 94 -13.32 -3.33 3.36
N ALA A 95 -13.46 -2.20 4.06
CA ALA A 95 -12.47 -1.77 5.07
C ALA A 95 -12.29 -2.82 6.18
N GLN A 96 -13.39 -3.44 6.64
CA GLN A 96 -13.35 -4.54 7.61
C GLN A 96 -12.64 -5.77 7.03
N LYS A 97 -12.98 -6.19 5.81
CA LYS A 97 -12.34 -7.35 5.15
C LYS A 97 -10.82 -7.14 4.97
N LEU A 98 -10.39 -5.92 4.62
CA LEU A 98 -8.98 -5.57 4.56
C LEU A 98 -8.32 -5.64 5.95
N THR A 99 -8.98 -5.10 6.97
CA THR A 99 -8.50 -5.16 8.36
C THR A 99 -8.29 -6.60 8.80
N ASP A 100 -9.29 -7.47 8.57
CA ASP A 100 -9.25 -8.88 8.92
C ASP A 100 -8.09 -9.62 8.23
N ALA A 101 -7.82 -9.30 6.97
CA ALA A 101 -6.69 -9.85 6.22
C ALA A 101 -5.32 -9.38 6.77
N LEU A 102 -5.23 -8.16 7.31
CA LEU A 102 -4.00 -7.59 7.85
C LEU A 102 -3.71 -7.99 9.30
N LEU A 103 -4.74 -8.24 10.11
CA LEU A 103 -4.62 -8.57 11.54
C LEU A 103 -3.54 -9.63 11.88
N PRO A 104 -3.40 -10.74 11.12
CA PRO A 104 -2.38 -11.76 11.40
C PRO A 104 -0.93 -11.26 11.30
N TYR A 105 -0.68 -10.10 10.70
CA TYR A 105 0.65 -9.48 10.54
C TYR A 105 0.93 -8.40 11.60
N PHE A 106 -0.07 -7.97 12.35
CA PHE A 106 0.06 -6.90 13.36
C PHE A 106 -0.26 -7.37 14.79
N THR A 107 0.00 -8.65 15.08
CA THR A 107 -0.04 -9.18 16.45
C THR A 107 1.06 -8.54 17.32
N ARG A 108 0.96 -8.67 18.66
CA ARG A 108 1.98 -8.15 19.60
C ARG A 108 3.41 -8.63 19.29
N GLU A 109 3.54 -9.83 18.73
CA GLU A 109 4.84 -10.40 18.36
C GLU A 109 5.35 -9.84 17.04
N LYS A 110 4.47 -9.68 16.04
CA LYS A 110 4.83 -9.31 14.67
C LYS A 110 4.88 -7.80 14.42
N CYS A 111 4.25 -6.98 15.26
CA CYS A 111 4.25 -5.52 15.10
C CYS A 111 5.64 -4.87 15.24
N ARG A 112 6.65 -5.59 15.74
CA ARG A 112 8.05 -5.14 15.74
C ARG A 112 8.77 -5.37 14.42
N GLU A 113 8.23 -6.28 13.60
CA GLU A 113 8.80 -6.68 12.31
C GLU A 113 8.07 -6.07 11.12
N ASN A 114 6.82 -5.64 11.33
CA ASN A 114 5.94 -5.10 10.29
C ASN A 114 5.56 -3.65 10.59
N PHE A 115 5.53 -2.83 9.53
CA PHE A 115 5.11 -1.44 9.61
C PHE A 115 4.01 -1.17 8.60
N LEU A 116 2.94 -0.50 9.03
CA LEU A 116 1.85 -0.10 8.14
C LEU A 116 2.03 1.36 7.74
N ILE A 117 2.07 1.62 6.43
CA ILE A 117 2.02 2.95 5.83
C ILE A 117 0.69 3.07 5.09
N ILE A 118 -0.11 4.06 5.45
CA ILE A 118 -1.25 4.50 4.66
C ILE A 118 -0.80 5.75 3.91
N SER A 119 -0.50 5.60 2.63
CA SER A 119 -0.13 6.69 1.73
C SER A 119 -1.41 7.38 1.27
N SER A 120 -1.84 8.39 2.02
CA SER A 120 -2.98 9.23 1.65
C SER A 120 -2.53 10.67 1.59
N ASP A 121 -2.92 11.35 0.53
CA ASP A 121 -2.88 12.80 0.51
C ASP A 121 -4.08 13.36 1.28
N PHE A 122 -3.92 14.59 1.75
CA PHE A 122 -5.01 15.39 2.29
C PHE A 122 -5.59 16.28 1.18
N SER A 123 -6.24 17.37 1.56
CA SER A 123 -6.86 18.36 0.68
C SER A 123 -6.00 18.74 -0.55
N HIS A 124 -6.54 18.47 -1.74
CA HIS A 124 -6.02 18.93 -3.02
C HIS A 124 -6.92 20.03 -3.61
N HIS A 125 -6.31 21.04 -4.23
CA HIS A 125 -7.00 22.08 -5.03
C HIS A 125 -7.93 23.02 -4.24
N GLY A 126 -7.87 23.01 -2.91
CA GLY A 126 -8.51 24.03 -2.09
C GLY A 126 -7.65 25.29 -2.01
N ASN A 127 -8.25 26.47 -2.09
CA ASN A 127 -7.61 27.64 -1.48
C ASN A 127 -7.54 27.45 0.06
N ALA A 128 -6.85 28.34 0.76
CA ALA A 128 -6.65 28.21 2.22
C ALA A 128 -7.98 28.08 3.00
N GLU A 129 -9.05 28.69 2.50
CA GLU A 129 -10.40 28.63 3.11
C GLU A 129 -11.08 27.28 2.88
N GLU A 130 -10.96 26.69 1.69
CA GLU A 130 -11.55 25.38 1.37
C GLU A 130 -10.81 24.22 2.05
N THR A 131 -9.50 24.34 2.19
CA THR A 131 -8.65 23.37 2.91
C THR A 131 -9.06 23.32 4.39
N LYS A 132 -9.24 24.48 5.02
CA LYS A 132 -9.63 24.60 6.45
C LYS A 132 -11.05 24.09 6.77
N LYS A 133 -11.90 23.89 5.76
CA LYS A 133 -13.24 23.29 5.92
C LYS A 133 -13.24 21.76 5.78
N LYS A 134 -12.22 21.19 5.13
CA LYS A 134 -12.14 19.77 4.78
C LYS A 134 -11.19 18.97 5.67
N ASP A 135 -10.22 19.64 6.29
CA ASP A 135 -9.39 19.12 7.39
C ASP A 135 -10.10 19.23 8.75
#